data_AF-A0A2G5J583-F1
#
_entry.id   AF-A0A2G5J583-F1
#
_cell.length_a   1.000
_cell.length_b   1.000
_cell.length_c   1.000
_cell.angle_alpha   90.00
_cell.angle_beta   90.00
_cell.angle_gamma   90.00
#
_symmetry.space_group_name_H-M   'P 1'
#
loop_
_entity.id
_entity.type
_entity.pdbx_description
1 polymer ?
#
loop_
_entity_poly.entity_id
_entity_poly.type
_entity_poly.pdbx_seq_one_letter_code
_entity_poly.pdbx_strand_id
1 'polypeptide(L)'
;MLSKIVIRNYRIFRDFTLDFDPKMNILVGDNDAGKSTILDAIELGLTGKLRGRPLYQDLSPYLFHQDAVAEWIAALEVGRPVAPPEIIIDLFLETSSETAGLKGTNNLLKVDEPGVRVRVALNSDYEAEYKEFIKRPDKVRLIPTEYYKVEWLSFDGNGVTFRSIPATASLIDAATIHLQSGVDYYMRHILNDYLDADERVKLARAYRSLRETFAEDASIAKINGDLRGAPNDVSDRELTLNIDVSQKSSWESGIVPHLDDLPYQFVGKGEQSTLKILLALNKKVDDAHIVLVEEPENHLSFPNLGKLIRKISDKCKDRQVFITTHSSFVLNKLGLEKLVLLSSSAGVRLDRLPAGTQEYFRKLSGYDTLRLVLAKRSILVEGPSDELVIQRAHMDTHGGKLPAESGIDVINVRGLSFKRFLDIAMLLPQNIVAVVTDNDGNDARDVQQRYSRYTAQPNISVHVGEDATYKTLEPQLFKVNGLTDLNAVLGQSHRTDTALLDYMSKHKTDCALAIFESDQTITMPSYITEAIDAVS
;
A
#
# COMPACT_ATOMS: atom_id res chain seq x y z
N MET A 1 -5.65 -20.46 3.06
CA MET A 1 -5.26 -19.04 2.89
C MET A 1 -6.27 -18.13 3.58
N LEU A 2 -6.04 -16.80 3.63
CA LEU A 2 -7.06 -15.84 4.04
C LEU A 2 -8.06 -15.62 2.91
N SER A 3 -9.34 -15.62 3.24
CA SER A 3 -10.42 -15.35 2.28
C SER A 3 -10.99 -13.95 2.42
N LYS A 4 -11.05 -13.41 3.65
CA LYS A 4 -11.70 -12.12 3.94
C LYS A 4 -11.18 -11.50 5.23
N ILE A 5 -11.26 -10.18 5.32
CA ILE A 5 -11.08 -9.41 6.55
C ILE A 5 -12.33 -8.56 6.83
N VAL A 6 -12.73 -8.50 8.10
CA VAL A 6 -13.78 -7.59 8.58
C VAL A 6 -13.25 -6.83 9.79
N ILE A 7 -13.35 -5.51 9.75
CA ILE A 7 -12.78 -4.62 10.77
C ILE A 7 -13.86 -3.72 11.33
N ARG A 8 -13.83 -3.51 12.64
CA ARG A 8 -14.61 -2.50 13.35
C ARG A 8 -13.74 -1.64 14.25
N ASN A 9 -13.93 -0.33 14.17
CA ASN A 9 -13.31 0.74 14.96
C ASN A 9 -11.77 0.68 15.06
N TYR A 10 -11.07 0.20 14.04
CA TYR A 10 -9.60 0.12 14.04
C TYR A 10 -8.99 1.20 13.14
N ARG A 11 -8.31 2.16 13.75
CA ARG A 11 -7.69 3.32 13.07
C ARG A 11 -8.68 3.99 12.11
N ILE A 12 -8.41 4.00 10.80
CA ILE A 12 -9.28 4.63 9.80
C ILE A 12 -10.56 3.83 9.49
N PHE A 13 -10.62 2.56 9.86
CA PHE A 13 -11.74 1.70 9.52
C PHE A 13 -12.77 1.65 10.65
N ARG A 14 -13.90 2.34 10.46
CA ARG A 14 -15.05 2.28 11.38
C ARG A 14 -15.80 0.95 11.25
N ASP A 15 -16.24 0.63 10.03
CA ASP A 15 -16.79 -0.67 9.64
C ASP A 15 -16.29 -0.94 8.21
N PHE A 16 -15.48 -1.99 8.04
CA PHE A 16 -14.82 -2.28 6.78
C PHE A 16 -14.84 -3.78 6.49
N THR A 17 -15.03 -4.15 5.22
CA THR A 17 -14.99 -5.54 4.77
C THR A 17 -14.25 -5.61 3.43
N LEU A 18 -13.38 -6.61 3.30
CA LEU A 18 -12.64 -6.85 2.06
C LEU A 18 -12.42 -8.35 1.82
N ASP A 19 -12.75 -8.80 0.62
CA ASP A 19 -12.45 -10.14 0.12
C ASP A 19 -11.06 -10.20 -0.53
N PHE A 20 -10.37 -11.32 -0.32
CA PHE A 20 -9.01 -11.55 -0.78
C PHE A 20 -8.96 -12.56 -1.93
N ASP A 21 -8.04 -12.32 -2.85
CA ASP A 21 -7.59 -13.33 -3.80
C ASP A 21 -6.70 -14.34 -3.05
N PRO A 22 -6.84 -15.65 -3.31
CA PRO A 22 -6.08 -16.68 -2.61
C PRO A 22 -4.58 -16.64 -2.91
N LYS A 23 -4.15 -15.92 -3.96
CA LYS A 23 -2.75 -15.82 -4.37
C LYS A 23 -2.17 -14.44 -4.14
N MET A 24 -2.76 -13.39 -4.71
CA MET A 24 -2.13 -12.07 -4.71
C MET A 24 -3.13 -10.93 -4.59
N ASN A 25 -2.84 -10.00 -3.68
CA ASN A 25 -3.64 -8.81 -3.41
C ASN A 25 -2.73 -7.58 -3.46
N ILE A 26 -2.93 -6.72 -4.45
CA ILE A 26 -2.17 -5.49 -4.60
C ILE A 26 -3.04 -4.34 -4.09
N LEU A 27 -2.73 -3.86 -2.90
CA LEU A 27 -3.45 -2.78 -2.22
C LEU A 27 -2.94 -1.42 -2.74
N VAL A 28 -3.82 -0.67 -3.37
CA VAL A 28 -3.56 0.70 -3.83
C VAL A 28 -4.61 1.65 -3.25
N GLY A 29 -4.33 2.93 -3.21
CA GLY A 29 -5.22 3.94 -2.66
C GLY A 29 -4.44 5.20 -2.34
N ASP A 30 -5.16 6.30 -2.11
CA ASP A 30 -4.57 7.57 -1.70
C ASP A 30 -3.76 7.44 -0.40
N ASN A 31 -3.02 8.49 -0.08
CA ASN A 31 -2.41 8.62 1.24
C ASN A 31 -3.49 8.49 2.32
N ASP A 32 -3.15 7.83 3.41
CA ASP A 32 -4.06 7.51 4.50
C ASP A 32 -5.27 6.62 4.14
N ALA A 33 -5.37 6.04 2.94
CA ALA A 33 -6.47 5.13 2.58
C ALA A 33 -6.51 3.79 3.37
N GLY A 34 -5.63 3.58 4.34
CA GLY A 34 -5.62 2.41 5.21
C GLY A 34 -4.80 1.20 4.71
N LYS A 35 -3.98 1.37 3.65
CA LYS A 35 -3.09 0.32 3.09
C LYS A 35 -2.24 -0.39 4.15
N SER A 36 -1.43 0.37 4.88
CA SER A 36 -0.58 -0.16 5.96
C SER A 36 -1.41 -0.69 7.14
N THR A 37 -2.56 -0.08 7.39
CA THR A 37 -3.50 -0.53 8.44
C THR A 37 -4.06 -1.93 8.14
N ILE A 38 -4.32 -2.26 6.87
CA ILE A 38 -4.72 -3.62 6.48
C ILE A 38 -3.59 -4.62 6.71
N LEU A 39 -2.34 -4.29 6.33
CA LEU A 39 -1.20 -5.17 6.58
C LEU A 39 -1.01 -5.41 8.09
N ASP A 40 -1.04 -4.34 8.89
CA ASP A 40 -0.98 -4.40 10.36
C ASP A 40 -2.13 -5.24 10.95
N ALA A 41 -3.35 -5.11 10.43
CA ALA A 41 -4.51 -5.89 10.90
C ALA A 41 -4.36 -7.40 10.58
N ILE A 42 -3.81 -7.73 9.41
CA ILE A 42 -3.51 -9.12 9.03
C ILE A 42 -2.41 -9.70 9.93
N GLU A 43 -1.31 -8.98 10.14
CA GLU A 43 -0.23 -9.40 11.04
C GLU A 43 -0.77 -9.63 12.46
N LEU A 44 -1.56 -8.68 12.97
CA LEU A 44 -2.15 -8.73 14.30
C LEU A 44 -3.10 -9.92 14.46
N GLY A 45 -3.97 -10.17 13.48
CA GLY A 45 -4.90 -11.30 13.55
C GLY A 45 -4.22 -12.67 13.51
N LEU A 46 -3.09 -12.79 12.80
CA LEU A 46 -2.37 -14.06 12.64
C LEU A 46 -1.30 -14.31 13.71
N THR A 47 -0.78 -13.26 14.34
CA THR A 47 0.37 -13.39 15.26
C THR A 47 0.10 -12.87 16.67
N GLY A 48 -0.99 -12.11 16.87
CA GLY A 48 -1.24 -11.37 18.11
C GLY A 48 -0.26 -10.20 18.34
N LYS A 49 0.56 -9.89 17.34
CA LYS A 49 1.59 -8.84 17.39
C LYS A 49 1.30 -7.75 16.37
N LEU A 50 1.64 -6.53 16.75
CA LEU A 50 1.65 -5.37 15.87
C LEU A 50 3.12 -4.96 15.67
N ARG A 51 3.63 -5.08 14.44
CA ARG A 51 5.03 -4.78 14.08
C ARG A 51 6.04 -5.47 15.00
N GLY A 52 5.81 -6.76 15.24
CA GLY A 52 6.65 -7.61 16.10
C GLY A 52 6.45 -7.48 17.62
N ARG A 53 5.63 -6.55 18.11
CA ARG A 53 5.34 -6.39 19.55
C ARG A 53 3.95 -6.91 19.91
N PRO A 54 3.77 -7.66 21.01
CA PRO A 54 2.45 -8.10 21.44
C PRO A 54 1.53 -6.92 21.76
N LEU A 55 0.31 -6.92 21.22
CA LEU A 55 -0.59 -5.75 21.33
C LEU A 55 -0.96 -5.40 22.79
N TYR A 56 -1.09 -6.40 23.66
CA TYR A 56 -1.45 -6.18 25.07
C TYR A 56 -0.40 -5.36 25.86
N GLN A 57 0.83 -5.24 25.36
CA GLN A 57 1.88 -4.45 26.01
C GLN A 57 1.88 -2.98 25.59
N ASP A 58 1.32 -2.65 24.41
CA ASP A 58 1.46 -1.35 23.76
C ASP A 58 0.11 -0.88 23.19
N LEU A 59 -0.97 -1.08 23.96
CA LEU A 59 -2.33 -0.71 23.55
C LEU A 59 -2.53 0.81 23.63
N SER A 60 -2.37 1.45 22.49
CA SER A 60 -2.56 2.89 22.34
C SER A 60 -4.03 3.26 22.12
N PRO A 61 -4.54 4.35 22.75
CA PRO A 61 -5.90 4.86 22.49
C PRO A 61 -6.11 5.28 21.04
N TYR A 62 -5.04 5.63 20.32
CA TYR A 62 -5.09 6.04 18.91
C TYR A 62 -5.25 4.88 17.92
N LEU A 63 -5.32 3.63 18.42
CA LEU A 63 -5.71 2.49 17.60
C LEU A 63 -7.23 2.42 17.39
N PHE A 64 -8.02 3.11 18.23
CA PHE A 64 -9.46 3.19 18.06
C PHE A 64 -9.82 4.24 17.02
N HIS A 65 -10.90 3.99 16.28
CA HIS A 65 -11.42 4.94 15.30
C HIS A 65 -11.84 6.25 15.97
N GLN A 66 -11.30 7.37 15.47
CA GLN A 66 -11.44 8.69 16.10
C GLN A 66 -12.90 9.11 16.26
N ASP A 67 -13.72 8.96 15.21
CA ASP A 67 -15.14 9.34 15.28
C ASP A 67 -15.93 8.48 16.27
N ALA A 68 -15.59 7.19 16.41
CA ALA A 68 -16.28 6.32 17.37
C ALA A 68 -15.97 6.73 18.81
N VAL A 69 -14.73 7.14 19.07
CA VAL A 69 -14.32 7.70 20.37
C VAL A 69 -14.97 9.05 20.61
N ALA A 70 -14.99 9.94 19.62
CA ALA A 70 -15.61 11.26 19.74
C ALA A 70 -17.11 11.17 20.02
N GLU A 71 -17.83 10.30 19.32
CA GLU A 71 -19.26 10.02 19.56
C GLU A 71 -19.51 9.47 20.96
N TRP A 72 -18.64 8.57 21.45
CA TRP A 72 -18.73 8.05 22.81
C TRP A 72 -18.49 9.13 23.86
N ILE A 73 -17.47 9.98 23.70
CA ILE A 73 -17.20 11.11 24.62
C ILE A 73 -18.39 12.07 24.64
N ALA A 74 -18.90 12.48 23.48
CA ALA A 74 -20.06 13.37 23.38
C ALA A 74 -21.30 12.76 24.05
N ALA A 75 -21.49 11.45 23.96
CA ALA A 75 -22.58 10.77 24.64
C ALA A 75 -22.44 10.79 26.17
N LEU A 76 -21.20 10.65 26.69
CA LEU A 76 -20.93 10.76 28.12
C LEU A 76 -21.21 12.17 28.67
N GLU A 77 -20.85 13.22 27.92
CA GLU A 77 -21.10 14.61 28.31
C GLU A 77 -22.60 14.92 28.49
N VAL A 78 -23.46 14.30 27.68
CA VAL A 78 -24.92 14.46 27.74
C VAL A 78 -25.58 13.44 28.69
N GLY A 79 -24.79 12.62 29.39
CA GLY A 79 -25.30 11.62 30.34
C GLY A 79 -26.05 10.45 29.69
N ARG A 80 -25.81 10.19 28.40
CA ARG A 80 -26.41 9.07 27.69
C ARG A 80 -25.62 7.79 27.98
N PRO A 81 -26.28 6.69 28.42
CA PRO A 81 -25.59 5.42 28.62
C PRO A 81 -25.19 4.84 27.26
N VAL A 82 -23.90 4.92 26.91
CA VAL A 82 -23.34 4.36 25.67
C VAL A 82 -22.18 3.44 26.03
N ALA A 83 -22.18 2.25 25.45
CA ALA A 83 -21.07 1.32 25.61
C ALA A 83 -19.80 1.92 24.99
N PRO A 84 -18.64 1.76 25.65
CA PRO A 84 -17.41 2.26 25.07
C PRO A 84 -17.06 1.52 23.77
N PRO A 85 -16.39 2.19 22.81
CA PRO A 85 -15.96 1.57 21.56
C PRO A 85 -15.08 0.33 21.82
N GLU A 86 -15.28 -0.70 21.00
CA GLU A 86 -14.42 -1.89 20.92
C GLU A 86 -13.78 -1.98 19.53
N ILE A 87 -12.53 -2.47 19.48
CA ILE A 87 -11.87 -2.85 18.22
C ILE A 87 -12.16 -4.32 17.95
N ILE A 88 -12.58 -4.64 16.73
CA ILE A 88 -12.69 -6.03 16.26
C ILE A 88 -11.99 -6.16 14.91
N ILE A 89 -11.13 -7.16 14.79
CA ILE A 89 -10.50 -7.57 13.52
C ILE A 89 -10.77 -9.06 13.36
N ASP A 90 -11.59 -9.40 12.38
CA ASP A 90 -11.94 -10.77 12.03
C ASP A 90 -11.22 -11.16 10.73
N LEU A 91 -10.42 -12.21 10.78
CA LEU A 91 -9.76 -12.81 9.63
C LEU A 91 -10.40 -14.16 9.33
N PHE A 92 -10.98 -14.27 8.14
CA PHE A 92 -11.57 -15.50 7.64
C PHE A 92 -10.53 -16.33 6.92
N LEU A 93 -10.52 -17.62 7.20
CA LEU A 93 -9.62 -18.60 6.61
C LEU A 93 -10.42 -19.48 5.64
N GLU A 94 -9.76 -19.98 4.61
CA GLU A 94 -10.35 -21.02 3.75
C GLU A 94 -10.69 -22.27 4.57
N THR A 95 -11.80 -22.91 4.20
CA THR A 95 -12.25 -24.13 4.88
C THR A 95 -11.38 -25.31 4.46
N SER A 96 -10.68 -25.90 5.43
CA SER A 96 -9.88 -27.11 5.28
C SER A 96 -9.97 -27.96 6.55
N SER A 97 -9.40 -29.17 6.52
CA SER A 97 -9.26 -30.02 7.71
C SER A 97 -8.44 -29.36 8.82
N GLU A 98 -7.47 -28.52 8.47
CA GLU A 98 -6.59 -27.83 9.42
C GLU A 98 -7.28 -26.64 10.09
N THR A 99 -8.21 -25.98 9.39
CA THR A 99 -8.92 -24.80 9.90
C THR A 99 -10.23 -25.16 10.61
N ALA A 100 -10.64 -26.43 10.61
CA ALA A 100 -11.89 -26.91 11.21
C ALA A 100 -12.03 -26.56 12.70
N GLY A 101 -10.94 -26.60 13.47
CA GLY A 101 -10.93 -26.23 14.89
C GLY A 101 -11.13 -24.73 15.17
N LEU A 102 -11.10 -23.89 14.13
CA LEU A 102 -11.30 -22.45 14.21
C LEU A 102 -12.71 -22.02 13.77
N LYS A 103 -13.55 -22.98 13.38
CA LYS A 103 -14.87 -22.75 12.81
C LYS A 103 -15.90 -22.37 13.85
N GLY A 104 -16.66 -21.31 13.60
CA GLY A 104 -17.83 -20.96 14.38
C GLY A 104 -18.45 -19.63 13.98
N THR A 105 -19.39 -19.13 14.79
CA THR A 105 -20.17 -17.92 14.50
C THR A 105 -19.72 -16.67 15.28
N ASN A 106 -18.64 -16.77 16.06
CA ASN A 106 -18.06 -15.66 16.81
C ASN A 106 -17.24 -14.72 15.92
N ASN A 107 -17.87 -14.21 14.86
CA ASN A 107 -17.38 -13.17 13.96
C ASN A 107 -18.46 -12.07 13.79
N LEU A 108 -18.10 -10.96 13.17
CA LEU A 108 -18.95 -9.78 12.99
C LEU A 108 -20.12 -10.06 12.03
N LEU A 109 -19.91 -10.97 11.08
CA LEU A 109 -20.90 -11.37 10.09
C LEU A 109 -21.85 -12.47 10.61
N LYS A 110 -21.55 -13.08 11.77
CA LYS A 110 -22.31 -14.19 12.37
C LYS A 110 -22.44 -15.42 11.45
N VAL A 111 -21.49 -15.60 10.54
CA VAL A 111 -21.46 -16.75 9.62
C VAL A 111 -20.66 -17.90 10.22
N ASP A 112 -21.04 -19.15 9.96
CA ASP A 112 -20.34 -20.34 10.46
C ASP A 112 -19.16 -20.71 9.55
N GLU A 113 -18.04 -20.01 9.73
CA GLU A 113 -16.81 -20.16 8.94
C GLU A 113 -15.59 -20.28 9.86
N PRO A 114 -14.45 -20.83 9.37
CA PRO A 114 -13.21 -20.83 10.13
C PRO A 114 -12.50 -19.49 10.08
N GLY A 115 -11.98 -19.07 11.22
CA GLY A 115 -11.23 -17.82 11.30
C GLY A 115 -10.78 -17.47 12.70
N VAL A 116 -10.13 -16.31 12.78
CA VAL A 116 -9.59 -15.76 14.03
C VAL A 116 -10.03 -14.32 14.21
N ARG A 117 -10.21 -13.95 15.47
CA ARG A 117 -10.71 -12.67 15.93
C ARG A 117 -9.72 -12.06 16.91
N VAL A 118 -9.32 -10.82 16.65
CA VAL A 118 -8.72 -9.95 17.67
C VAL A 118 -9.79 -8.99 18.14
N ARG A 119 -10.03 -8.96 19.44
CA ARG A 119 -10.99 -8.06 20.07
C ARG A 119 -10.34 -7.26 21.18
N VAL A 120 -10.45 -5.94 21.12
CA VAL A 120 -10.03 -5.04 22.19
C VAL A 120 -11.28 -4.42 22.80
N ALA A 121 -11.62 -4.83 24.00
CA ALA A 121 -12.86 -4.43 24.67
C ALA A 121 -12.62 -4.15 26.16
N LEU A 122 -13.55 -3.42 26.77
CA LEU A 122 -13.54 -3.15 28.21
C LEU A 122 -13.43 -4.47 28.99
N ASN A 123 -12.47 -4.55 29.90
CA ASN A 123 -12.34 -5.70 30.77
C ASN A 123 -13.43 -5.64 31.85
N SER A 124 -14.19 -6.73 31.99
CA SER A 124 -15.23 -6.87 33.03
C SER A 124 -14.67 -6.70 34.44
N ASP A 125 -13.39 -7.06 34.65
CA ASP A 125 -12.74 -6.96 35.95
C ASP A 125 -12.53 -5.51 36.40
N TYR A 126 -12.53 -4.55 35.46
CA TYR A 126 -12.37 -3.11 35.72
C TYR A 126 -13.67 -2.32 35.58
N GLU A 127 -14.83 -2.99 35.54
CA GLU A 127 -16.10 -2.34 35.28
C GLU A 127 -16.47 -1.31 36.37
N ALA A 128 -16.11 -1.56 37.63
CA ALA A 128 -16.39 -0.65 38.74
C ALA A 128 -15.54 0.63 38.64
N GLU A 129 -14.24 0.49 38.39
CA GLU A 129 -13.27 1.56 38.21
C GLU A 129 -13.62 2.41 36.99
N TYR A 130 -13.98 1.76 35.87
CA TYR A 130 -14.44 2.43 34.67
C TYR A 130 -15.71 3.26 34.92
N LYS A 131 -16.71 2.70 35.61
CA LYS A 131 -17.94 3.42 35.97
C LYS A 131 -17.68 4.64 36.84
N GLU A 132 -16.69 4.58 37.72
CA GLU A 132 -16.28 5.74 38.53
C GLU A 132 -15.55 6.79 37.69
N PHE A 133 -14.70 6.37 36.76
CA PHE A 133 -13.97 7.25 35.85
C PHE A 133 -14.91 8.09 34.97
N ILE A 134 -15.93 7.46 34.37
CA ILE A 134 -16.87 8.14 33.46
C ILE A 134 -17.86 9.09 34.16
N LYS A 135 -17.97 9.07 35.49
CA LYS A 135 -18.80 10.05 36.25
C LYS A 135 -18.28 11.48 36.15
N ARG A 136 -17.03 11.66 35.69
CA ARG A 136 -16.38 12.96 35.47
C ARG A 136 -16.12 13.14 33.97
N PRO A 137 -17.17 13.30 33.15
CA PRO A 137 -17.03 13.36 31.69
C PRO A 137 -16.14 14.51 31.22
N ASP A 138 -16.07 15.60 31.99
CA ASP A 138 -15.18 16.75 31.79
C ASP A 138 -13.68 16.39 31.72
N LYS A 139 -13.30 15.22 32.24
CA LYS A 139 -11.91 14.72 32.26
C LYS A 139 -11.63 13.65 31.21
N VAL A 140 -12.65 13.16 30.51
CA VAL A 140 -12.52 12.07 29.53
C VAL A 140 -12.19 12.66 28.16
N ARG A 141 -10.90 12.63 27.79
CA ARG A 141 -10.43 13.11 26.47
C ARG A 141 -10.05 11.99 25.51
N LEU A 142 -9.73 10.82 26.04
CA LEU A 142 -9.28 9.65 25.30
C LEU A 142 -9.96 8.42 25.89
N ILE A 143 -10.00 7.36 25.09
CA ILE A 143 -10.43 6.04 25.53
C ILE A 143 -9.43 5.49 26.57
N PRO A 144 -9.88 5.08 27.77
CA PRO A 144 -8.98 4.66 28.85
C PRO A 144 -8.54 3.21 28.63
N THR A 145 -7.49 3.02 27.83
CA THR A 145 -7.01 1.69 27.42
C THR A 145 -6.50 0.84 28.59
N GLU A 146 -6.25 1.43 29.75
CA GLU A 146 -5.87 0.75 30.99
C GLU A 146 -6.96 -0.18 31.52
N TYR A 147 -8.22 0.11 31.20
CA TYR A 147 -9.38 -0.72 31.57
C TYR A 147 -9.75 -1.74 30.49
N TYR A 148 -8.98 -1.83 29.40
CA TYR A 148 -9.26 -2.74 28.29
C TYR A 148 -8.43 -4.01 28.38
N LYS A 149 -8.95 -5.07 27.76
CA LYS A 149 -8.22 -6.31 27.49
C LYS A 149 -8.15 -6.58 25.99
N VAL A 150 -7.09 -7.28 25.59
CA VAL A 150 -6.93 -7.80 24.23
C VAL A 150 -7.26 -9.29 24.27
N GLU A 151 -8.27 -9.69 23.51
CA GLU A 151 -8.69 -11.08 23.35
C GLU A 151 -8.30 -11.56 21.95
N TRP A 152 -7.68 -12.74 21.89
CA TRP A 152 -7.35 -13.40 20.63
C TRP A 152 -8.05 -14.75 20.59
N LEU A 153 -9.07 -14.85 19.74
CA LEU A 153 -10.07 -15.92 19.75
C LEU A 153 -10.18 -16.58 18.38
N SER A 154 -10.63 -17.83 18.34
CA SER A 154 -11.18 -18.44 17.14
C SER A 154 -12.64 -18.02 16.94
N PHE A 155 -13.23 -18.30 15.78
CA PHE A 155 -14.66 -18.08 15.58
C PHE A 155 -15.55 -19.06 16.36
N ASP A 156 -14.98 -20.09 16.98
CA ASP A 156 -15.66 -20.92 18.00
C ASP A 156 -15.67 -20.25 19.39
N GLY A 157 -14.94 -19.13 19.56
CA GLY A 157 -14.88 -18.38 20.83
C GLY A 157 -13.80 -18.85 21.80
N ASN A 158 -13.03 -19.88 21.43
CA ASN A 158 -11.90 -20.34 22.23
C ASN A 158 -10.66 -19.47 22.00
N GLY A 159 -9.84 -19.29 23.05
CA GLY A 159 -8.57 -18.58 22.92
C GLY A 159 -7.62 -19.28 21.95
N VAL A 160 -6.96 -18.52 21.08
CA VAL A 160 -5.98 -19.04 20.12
C VAL A 160 -4.56 -18.76 20.56
N THR A 161 -3.64 -19.63 20.13
CA THR A 161 -2.20 -19.46 20.27
C THR A 161 -1.57 -19.41 18.89
N PHE A 162 -0.32 -18.95 18.80
CA PHE A 162 0.41 -18.92 17.54
C PHE A 162 0.45 -20.30 16.83
N ARG A 163 0.44 -21.41 17.59
CA ARG A 163 0.48 -22.77 17.03
C ARG A 163 -0.87 -23.30 16.58
N SER A 164 -1.98 -22.72 17.04
CA SER A 164 -3.32 -23.20 16.67
C SER A 164 -3.83 -22.60 15.36
N ILE A 165 -3.11 -21.63 14.80
CA ILE A 165 -3.44 -21.01 13.52
C ILE A 165 -2.56 -21.67 12.45
N PRO A 166 -3.13 -22.38 11.45
CA PRO A 166 -2.37 -23.03 10.39
C PRO A 166 -1.92 -22.02 9.32
N ALA A 167 -1.48 -20.83 9.75
CA ALA A 167 -1.01 -19.77 8.89
C ALA A 167 0.00 -18.88 9.62
N THR A 168 1.05 -18.46 8.91
CA THR A 168 2.06 -17.52 9.43
C THR A 168 2.15 -16.28 8.55
N ALA A 169 2.32 -15.11 9.18
CA ALA A 169 2.49 -13.84 8.48
C ALA A 169 3.94 -13.32 8.59
N SER A 170 4.44 -12.78 7.49
CA SER A 170 5.74 -12.14 7.38
C SER A 170 5.55 -10.71 6.87
N LEU A 171 5.59 -9.73 7.77
CA LEU A 171 5.56 -8.31 7.40
C LEU A 171 6.95 -7.81 7.04
N ILE A 172 7.08 -7.29 5.82
CA ILE A 172 8.31 -6.69 5.30
C ILE A 172 8.02 -5.24 4.96
N ASP A 173 8.50 -4.37 5.83
CA ASP A 173 8.49 -2.92 5.62
C ASP A 173 9.81 -2.50 4.94
N ALA A 174 9.72 -2.02 3.70
CA ALA A 174 10.87 -1.56 2.93
C ALA A 174 11.36 -0.16 3.38
N ALA A 175 10.53 0.62 4.08
CA ALA A 175 10.79 2.01 4.47
C ALA A 175 11.31 2.14 5.90
N THR A 176 10.72 1.42 6.87
CA THR A 176 11.01 1.58 8.30
C THR A 176 11.92 0.47 8.83
N ILE A 177 13.24 0.66 8.69
CA ILE A 177 14.22 -0.15 9.41
C ILE A 177 14.25 0.35 10.87
N HIS A 178 13.39 -0.19 11.73
CA HIS A 178 13.46 0.09 13.16
C HIS A 178 14.78 -0.43 13.74
N LEU A 179 15.71 0.50 13.95
CA LEU A 179 17.00 0.32 14.64
C LEU A 179 16.97 1.13 15.93
N GLN A 180 16.53 0.51 17.02
CA GLN A 180 16.98 0.89 18.36
C GLN A 180 17.13 -0.38 19.20
N SER A 181 18.40 -0.72 19.47
CA SER A 181 18.88 -1.77 20.38
C SER A 181 18.32 -3.18 20.18
N GLY A 182 19.04 -3.99 19.41
CA GLY A 182 18.85 -5.44 19.34
C GLY A 182 18.86 -5.90 17.90
N VAL A 183 19.81 -6.76 17.55
CA VAL A 183 19.93 -7.42 16.24
C VAL A 183 18.55 -7.78 15.69
N ASP A 184 18.35 -7.39 14.43
CA ASP A 184 17.14 -7.54 13.62
C ASP A 184 16.38 -8.84 13.94
N TYR A 185 15.36 -8.75 14.81
CA TYR A 185 14.56 -9.88 15.30
C TYR A 185 14.02 -10.71 14.14
N TYR A 186 13.68 -10.04 13.04
CA TYR A 186 13.18 -10.64 11.83
C TYR A 186 14.24 -11.49 11.12
N MET A 187 15.47 -10.96 10.95
CA MET A 187 16.57 -11.73 10.39
C MET A 187 16.98 -12.89 11.29
N ARG A 188 16.94 -12.73 12.62
CA ARG A 188 17.14 -13.85 13.57
C ARG A 188 16.09 -14.94 13.37
N HIS A 189 14.82 -14.56 13.24
CA HIS A 189 13.73 -15.51 13.04
C HIS A 189 13.90 -16.25 11.71
N ILE A 190 14.25 -15.52 10.65
CA ILE A 190 14.55 -16.11 9.34
C ILE A 190 15.73 -17.07 9.46
N LEU A 191 16.86 -16.66 10.03
CA LEU A 191 18.04 -17.52 10.16
C LEU A 191 17.73 -18.78 10.96
N ASN A 192 17.00 -18.65 12.07
CA ASN A 192 16.53 -19.81 12.81
C ASN A 192 15.69 -20.71 11.90
N ASP A 193 14.72 -20.18 11.18
CA ASP A 193 13.84 -20.95 10.31
C ASP A 193 14.58 -21.66 9.15
N TYR A 194 15.76 -21.19 8.76
CA TYR A 194 16.62 -21.84 7.76
C TYR A 194 17.55 -22.91 8.33
N LEU A 195 17.87 -22.83 9.62
CA LEU A 195 18.73 -23.77 10.32
C LEU A 195 17.89 -24.91 10.89
N ASP A 196 18.27 -26.15 10.58
CA ASP A 196 17.62 -27.32 11.16
C ASP A 196 17.95 -27.48 12.66
N ALA A 197 17.24 -28.39 13.33
CA ALA A 197 17.41 -28.59 14.77
C ALA A 197 18.84 -29.02 15.16
N ASP A 198 19.53 -29.78 14.30
CA ASP A 198 20.89 -30.26 14.55
C ASP A 198 21.92 -29.14 14.35
N GLU A 199 21.76 -28.33 13.31
CA GLU A 199 22.55 -27.13 13.03
C GLU A 199 22.46 -26.11 14.17
N ARG A 200 21.25 -25.86 14.68
CA ARG A 200 21.04 -24.97 15.85
C ARG A 200 21.77 -25.48 17.09
N VAL A 201 21.73 -26.79 17.35
CA VAL A 201 22.44 -27.41 18.49
C VAL A 201 23.95 -27.28 18.32
N LYS A 202 24.48 -27.50 17.11
CA LYS A 202 25.91 -27.32 16.80
C LYS A 202 26.35 -25.87 17.03
N LEU A 203 25.58 -24.89 16.55
CA LEU A 203 25.86 -23.46 16.76
C LEU A 203 25.83 -23.07 18.23
N ALA A 204 24.82 -23.52 18.97
CA ALA A 204 24.73 -23.26 20.40
C ALA A 204 25.94 -23.84 21.18
N ARG A 205 26.42 -25.03 20.79
CA ARG A 205 27.63 -25.63 21.37
C ARG A 205 28.89 -24.86 21.01
N ALA A 206 29.08 -24.50 19.74
CA ALA A 206 30.24 -23.74 19.29
C ALA A 206 30.31 -22.36 19.97
N TYR A 207 29.18 -21.67 20.09
CA TYR A 207 29.10 -20.38 20.76
C TYR A 207 29.36 -20.48 22.27
N ARG A 208 28.88 -21.54 22.93
CA ARG A 208 29.23 -21.82 24.33
C ARG A 208 30.73 -22.06 24.50
N SER A 209 31.33 -22.86 23.62
CA SER A 209 32.78 -23.11 23.64
C SER A 209 33.59 -21.84 23.46
N LEU A 210 33.21 -20.95 22.54
CA LEU A 210 33.86 -19.64 22.36
C LEU A 210 33.83 -18.80 23.65
N ARG A 211 32.71 -18.83 24.38
CA ARG A 211 32.57 -18.13 25.67
C ARG A 211 33.43 -18.76 26.77
N GLU A 212 33.49 -20.09 26.84
CA GLU A 212 34.36 -20.79 27.77
C GLU A 212 35.83 -20.43 27.52
N THR A 213 36.27 -20.45 26.25
CA THR A 213 37.64 -20.03 25.87
C THR A 213 37.92 -18.56 26.21
N PHE A 214 36.96 -17.65 26.04
CA PHE A 214 37.13 -16.25 26.43
C PHE A 214 37.28 -16.08 27.95
N ALA A 215 36.53 -16.86 28.75
CA ALA A 215 36.63 -16.81 30.21
C ALA A 215 38.00 -17.34 30.71
N GLU A 216 38.65 -18.20 29.93
CA GLU A 216 39.99 -18.74 30.19
C GLU A 216 41.12 -17.82 29.71
N ASP A 217 40.81 -16.69 29.05
CA ASP A 217 41.83 -15.74 28.59
C ASP A 217 42.67 -15.21 29.77
N ALA A 218 43.99 -15.13 29.57
CA ALA A 218 44.93 -14.72 30.61
C ALA A 218 44.64 -13.32 31.17
N SER A 219 44.09 -12.42 30.36
CA SER A 219 43.70 -11.07 30.78
C SER A 219 42.51 -11.11 31.74
N ILE A 220 41.52 -11.96 31.46
CA ILE A 220 40.35 -12.17 32.33
C ILE A 220 40.77 -12.88 33.63
N ALA A 221 41.62 -13.90 33.53
CA ALA A 221 42.18 -14.59 34.69
C ALA A 221 42.95 -13.64 35.62
N LYS A 222 43.71 -12.71 35.05
CA LYS A 222 44.40 -11.66 35.81
C LYS A 222 43.43 -10.71 36.49
N ILE A 223 42.42 -10.19 35.78
CA ILE A 223 41.39 -9.31 36.36
C ILE A 223 40.65 -10.02 37.50
N ASN A 224 40.30 -11.29 37.33
CA ASN A 224 39.68 -12.10 38.38
C ASN A 224 40.63 -12.35 39.56
N GLY A 225 41.93 -12.48 39.32
CA GLY A 225 42.96 -12.52 40.36
C GLY A 225 43.03 -11.22 41.16
N ASP A 226 43.02 -10.07 40.48
CA ASP A 226 43.05 -8.74 41.10
C ASP A 226 41.77 -8.46 41.91
N LEU A 227 40.60 -8.87 41.40
CA LEU A 227 39.31 -8.73 42.09
C LEU A 227 39.22 -9.60 43.35
N ARG A 228 39.84 -10.80 43.34
CA ARG A 228 39.97 -11.65 44.53
C ARG A 228 40.91 -11.07 45.59
N GLY A 229 41.86 -10.24 45.17
CA GLY A 229 42.84 -9.58 46.06
C GLY A 229 42.40 -8.21 46.58
N ALA A 230 41.23 -7.70 46.20
CA ALA A 230 40.72 -6.42 46.66
C ALA A 230 40.33 -6.49 48.16
N PRO A 231 40.58 -5.44 48.96
CA PRO A 231 40.31 -5.45 50.40
C PRO A 231 38.83 -5.74 50.71
N ASN A 232 38.59 -6.58 51.71
CA ASN A 232 37.31 -7.16 52.16
C ASN A 232 36.23 -6.16 52.66
N ASP A 233 36.22 -4.90 52.20
CA ASP A 233 35.25 -3.89 52.65
C ASP A 233 33.87 -4.02 51.97
N VAL A 234 33.68 -4.98 51.05
CA VAL A 234 32.46 -5.09 50.22
C VAL A 234 31.62 -6.34 50.52
N SER A 235 32.21 -7.49 50.88
CA SER A 235 31.49 -8.76 51.12
C SER A 235 32.43 -9.85 51.67
N ASP A 236 31.94 -10.72 52.57
CA ASP A 236 32.64 -11.91 53.07
C ASP A 236 32.80 -13.05 52.02
N ARG A 237 32.42 -12.79 50.75
CA ARG A 237 32.46 -13.74 49.63
C ARG A 237 33.34 -13.20 48.50
N GLU A 238 34.08 -14.10 47.86
CA GLU A 238 34.92 -13.78 46.69
C GLU A 238 34.09 -13.20 45.54
N LEU A 239 34.51 -12.05 45.02
CA LEU A 239 33.93 -11.42 43.83
C LEU A 239 34.72 -11.84 42.59
N THR A 240 34.04 -12.40 41.59
CA THR A 240 34.62 -12.72 40.29
C THR A 240 33.72 -12.21 39.16
N LEU A 241 34.33 -11.94 38.01
CA LEU A 241 33.64 -11.67 36.75
C LEU A 241 33.57 -12.95 35.93
N ASN A 242 32.40 -13.24 35.39
CA ASN A 242 32.19 -14.33 34.45
C ASN A 242 31.26 -13.86 33.32
N ILE A 243 31.30 -14.55 32.18
CA ILE A 243 30.39 -14.28 31.08
C ILE A 243 29.00 -14.75 31.48
N ASP A 244 27.98 -13.92 31.25
CA ASP A 244 26.59 -14.32 31.46
C ASP A 244 26.26 -15.51 30.55
N VAL A 245 26.09 -16.69 31.14
CA VAL A 245 25.69 -17.95 30.48
C VAL A 245 24.18 -18.21 30.57
N SER A 246 23.40 -17.26 31.06
CA SER A 246 21.94 -17.38 31.13
C SER A 246 21.31 -17.46 29.74
N GLN A 247 20.09 -18.00 29.64
CA GLN A 247 19.36 -18.07 28.37
C GLN A 247 19.05 -16.70 27.75
N LYS A 248 19.23 -15.60 28.50
CA LYS A 248 19.04 -14.23 27.98
C LYS A 248 20.16 -13.80 27.02
N SER A 249 21.31 -14.48 27.04
CA SER A 249 22.49 -14.18 26.23
C SER A 249 22.76 -15.30 25.22
N SER A 250 21.74 -15.74 24.48
CA SER A 250 21.84 -16.87 23.56
C SER A 250 22.66 -16.51 22.29
N TRP A 251 23.12 -17.52 21.53
CA TRP A 251 23.99 -17.32 20.36
C TRP A 251 23.31 -16.43 19.30
N GLU A 252 21.98 -16.43 19.27
CA GLU A 252 21.12 -15.60 18.44
C GLU A 252 21.35 -14.10 18.66
N SER A 253 21.85 -13.69 19.84
CA SER A 253 22.21 -12.30 20.13
C SER A 253 23.60 -11.89 19.65
N GLY A 254 24.48 -12.86 19.41
CA GLY A 254 25.90 -12.64 19.07
C GLY A 254 26.25 -12.77 17.60
N ILE A 255 25.33 -13.25 16.75
CA ILE A 255 25.56 -13.42 15.31
C ILE A 255 24.89 -12.29 14.52
N VAL A 256 25.62 -11.74 13.56
CA VAL A 256 25.13 -10.77 12.58
C VAL A 256 25.23 -11.41 11.19
N PRO A 257 24.19 -11.36 10.33
CA PRO A 257 24.28 -11.82 8.96
C PRO A 257 25.18 -10.90 8.12
N HIS A 258 25.94 -11.46 7.19
CA HIS A 258 26.77 -10.73 6.23
C HIS A 258 26.34 -11.03 4.79
N LEU A 259 26.49 -10.05 3.90
CA LEU A 259 26.36 -10.20 2.45
C LEU A 259 27.69 -9.79 1.81
N ASP A 260 28.35 -10.71 1.10
CA ASP A 260 29.70 -10.51 0.55
C ASP A 260 30.68 -9.90 1.58
N ASP A 261 30.72 -10.52 2.76
CA ASP A 261 31.51 -10.11 3.94
C ASP A 261 31.14 -8.76 4.58
N LEU A 262 30.19 -8.00 4.03
CA LEU A 262 29.66 -6.78 4.63
C LEU A 262 28.54 -7.13 5.63
N PRO A 263 28.60 -6.67 6.90
CA PRO A 263 27.50 -6.88 7.83
C PRO A 263 26.21 -6.29 7.26
N TYR A 264 25.11 -7.05 7.34
CA TYR A 264 23.82 -6.76 6.71
C TYR A 264 23.33 -5.32 6.99
N GLN A 265 23.53 -4.82 8.20
CA GLN A 265 23.16 -3.47 8.61
C GLN A 265 23.84 -2.35 7.80
N PHE A 266 24.97 -2.63 7.15
CA PHE A 266 25.71 -1.69 6.31
C PHE A 266 25.43 -1.87 4.82
N VAL A 267 24.65 -2.88 4.43
CA VAL A 267 24.22 -3.09 3.05
C VAL A 267 23.24 -1.97 2.65
N GLY A 268 23.19 -1.59 1.36
CA GLY A 268 22.23 -0.59 0.89
C GLY A 268 20.77 -1.01 1.15
N LYS A 269 19.90 -0.06 1.54
CA LYS A 269 18.50 -0.33 1.94
C LYS A 269 17.69 -1.13 0.91
N GLY A 270 17.90 -0.88 -0.39
CA GLY A 270 17.20 -1.63 -1.45
C GLY A 270 17.56 -3.12 -1.48
N GLU A 271 18.84 -3.44 -1.29
CA GLU A 271 19.30 -4.84 -1.24
C GLU A 271 18.87 -5.49 0.08
N GLN A 272 18.89 -4.75 1.19
CA GLN A 272 18.34 -5.21 2.47
C GLN A 272 16.86 -5.62 2.35
N SER A 273 16.03 -4.77 1.75
CA SER A 273 14.61 -5.01 1.51
C SER A 273 14.40 -6.20 0.58
N THR A 274 15.12 -6.23 -0.54
CA THR A 274 15.08 -7.34 -1.52
C THR A 274 15.41 -8.67 -0.85
N LEU A 275 16.46 -8.74 -0.04
CA LEU A 275 16.86 -9.96 0.65
C LEU A 275 15.79 -10.42 1.65
N LYS A 276 15.21 -9.50 2.44
CA LYS A 276 14.09 -9.80 3.36
C LYS A 276 12.89 -10.39 2.64
N ILE A 277 12.47 -9.78 1.53
CA ILE A 277 11.37 -10.27 0.71
C ILE A 277 11.68 -11.66 0.17
N LEU A 278 12.89 -11.87 -0.39
CA LEU A 278 13.27 -13.15 -0.98
C LEU A 278 13.46 -14.27 0.05
N LEU A 279 13.93 -13.96 1.26
CA LEU A 279 14.04 -14.93 2.34
C LEU A 279 12.66 -15.33 2.86
N ALA A 280 11.74 -14.37 3.05
CA ALA A 280 10.35 -14.68 3.39
C ALA A 280 9.71 -15.57 2.30
N LEU A 281 9.90 -15.23 1.03
CA LEU A 281 9.44 -16.02 -0.12
C LEU A 281 10.23 -17.31 -0.37
N ASN A 282 11.20 -17.65 0.45
CA ASN A 282 11.90 -18.93 0.35
C ASN A 282 11.75 -19.78 1.61
N LYS A 283 11.05 -19.26 2.62
CA LYS A 283 10.74 -20.00 3.82
C LYS A 283 9.97 -21.27 3.44
N LYS A 284 10.52 -22.43 3.79
CA LYS A 284 9.79 -23.69 3.75
C LYS A 284 8.88 -23.71 4.96
N VAL A 285 7.58 -23.67 4.73
CA VAL A 285 6.57 -23.71 5.80
C VAL A 285 5.68 -24.89 5.48
N ASP A 286 5.44 -25.74 6.48
CA ASP A 286 4.48 -26.85 6.35
C ASP A 286 3.03 -26.32 6.32
N ASP A 287 2.79 -25.15 6.92
CA ASP A 287 1.51 -24.41 6.96
C ASP A 287 1.41 -23.29 5.88
N ALA A 288 0.22 -22.69 5.74
CA ALA A 288 0.01 -21.57 4.83
C ALA A 288 0.89 -20.35 5.17
N HIS A 289 1.66 -19.86 4.21
CA HIS A 289 2.52 -18.69 4.40
C HIS A 289 1.95 -17.45 3.71
N ILE A 290 1.76 -16.39 4.51
CA ILE A 290 1.24 -15.10 4.10
C ILE A 290 2.38 -14.08 4.13
N VAL A 291 2.66 -13.47 2.99
CA VAL A 291 3.73 -12.47 2.85
C VAL A 291 3.10 -11.10 2.68
N LEU A 292 3.42 -10.19 3.59
CA LEU A 292 2.94 -8.81 3.57
C LEU A 292 4.14 -7.93 3.20
N VAL A 293 4.07 -7.25 2.06
CA VAL A 293 5.16 -6.41 1.54
C VAL A 293 4.66 -4.98 1.40
N GLU A 294 5.29 -4.07 2.12
CA GLU A 294 4.97 -2.65 2.05
C GLU A 294 5.93 -1.95 1.09
N GLU A 295 5.36 -1.35 0.03
CA GLU A 295 6.06 -0.52 -0.97
C GLU A 295 7.38 -1.15 -1.49
N PRO A 296 7.34 -2.29 -2.20
CA PRO A 296 8.54 -3.01 -2.67
C PRO A 296 9.41 -2.19 -3.63
N GLU A 297 8.88 -1.12 -4.23
CA GLU A 297 9.60 -0.16 -5.07
C GLU A 297 10.57 0.74 -4.28
N ASN A 298 10.39 0.89 -2.96
CA ASN A 298 11.20 1.80 -2.17
C ASN A 298 12.68 1.40 -2.19
N HIS A 299 13.55 2.40 -2.36
CA HIS A 299 15.00 2.25 -2.41
C HIS A 299 15.54 1.33 -3.54
N LEU A 300 14.73 1.00 -4.55
CA LEU A 300 15.13 0.18 -5.69
C LEU A 300 15.16 0.95 -7.01
N SER A 301 16.16 0.66 -7.84
CA SER A 301 16.18 1.11 -9.23
C SER A 301 15.23 0.27 -10.09
N PHE A 302 14.73 0.83 -11.19
CA PHE A 302 13.82 0.13 -12.11
C PHE A 302 14.28 -1.29 -12.52
N PRO A 303 15.56 -1.54 -12.88
CA PRO A 303 16.03 -2.89 -13.22
C PRO A 303 15.97 -3.87 -12.03
N ASN A 304 16.34 -3.41 -10.82
CA ASN A 304 16.32 -4.26 -9.63
C ASN A 304 14.89 -4.55 -9.16
N LEU A 305 14.01 -3.56 -9.25
CA LEU A 305 12.58 -3.76 -9.03
C LEU A 305 12.01 -4.79 -10.02
N GLY A 306 12.34 -4.69 -11.31
CA GLY A 306 11.93 -5.69 -12.30
C GLY A 306 12.40 -7.12 -11.95
N LYS A 307 13.64 -7.28 -11.45
CA LYS A 307 14.15 -8.58 -10.96
C LYS A 307 13.36 -9.07 -9.73
N LEU A 308 13.08 -8.18 -8.78
CA LEU A 308 12.33 -8.49 -7.57
C LEU A 308 10.90 -8.94 -7.92
N ILE A 309 10.17 -8.16 -8.73
CA ILE A 309 8.80 -8.47 -9.15
C ILE A 309 8.71 -9.83 -9.86
N ARG A 310 9.68 -10.14 -10.74
CA ARG A 310 9.75 -11.46 -11.37
C ARG A 310 9.91 -12.57 -10.33
N LYS A 311 10.85 -12.42 -9.39
CA LYS A 311 11.08 -13.41 -8.32
C LYS A 311 9.86 -13.57 -7.41
N ILE A 312 9.15 -12.48 -7.10
CA ILE A 312 7.87 -12.51 -6.37
C ILE A 312 6.88 -13.35 -7.17
N SER A 313 6.60 -12.98 -8.42
CA SER A 313 5.66 -13.70 -9.28
C SER A 313 5.96 -15.20 -9.43
N ASP A 314 7.24 -15.57 -9.56
CA ASP A 314 7.67 -16.95 -9.73
C ASP A 314 7.45 -17.79 -8.44
N LYS A 315 7.56 -17.16 -7.26
CA LYS A 315 7.51 -17.82 -5.94
C LYS A 315 6.17 -17.71 -5.20
N CYS A 316 5.20 -17.00 -5.77
CA CYS A 316 3.84 -16.85 -5.21
C CYS A 316 2.93 -18.07 -5.44
N LYS A 317 3.42 -19.19 -5.97
CA LYS A 317 2.53 -20.31 -6.35
C LYS A 317 1.81 -20.96 -5.17
N ASP A 318 2.49 -21.09 -4.03
CA ASP A 318 2.01 -21.78 -2.82
C ASP A 318 1.82 -20.82 -1.64
N ARG A 319 1.75 -19.51 -1.90
CA ARG A 319 1.69 -18.46 -0.89
C ARG A 319 0.68 -17.39 -1.24
N GLN A 320 0.09 -16.79 -0.23
CA GLN A 320 -0.73 -15.60 -0.41
C GLN A 320 0.12 -14.35 -0.14
N VAL A 321 0.15 -13.43 -1.10
CA VAL A 321 1.00 -12.24 -1.02
C VAL A 321 0.14 -10.98 -1.06
N PHE A 322 0.38 -10.08 -0.12
CA PHE A 322 -0.22 -8.76 -0.03
C PHE A 322 0.87 -7.73 -0.30
N ILE A 323 0.65 -6.85 -1.27
CA ILE A 323 1.61 -5.82 -1.66
C ILE A 323 0.90 -4.48 -1.60
N THR A 324 1.44 -3.52 -0.87
CA THR A 324 1.05 -2.11 -1.04
C THR A 324 1.99 -1.45 -2.04
N THR A 325 1.47 -0.59 -2.92
CA THR A 325 2.31 0.11 -3.90
C THR A 325 1.68 1.43 -4.35
N HIS A 326 2.53 2.40 -4.66
CA HIS A 326 2.20 3.63 -5.37
C HIS A 326 2.82 3.66 -6.78
N SER A 327 3.28 2.51 -7.27
CA SER A 327 3.96 2.39 -8.55
C SER A 327 3.09 1.74 -9.61
N SER A 328 2.75 2.50 -10.65
CA SER A 328 2.11 1.97 -11.86
C SER A 328 2.93 0.81 -12.47
N PHE A 329 4.27 0.86 -12.36
CA PHE A 329 5.14 -0.20 -12.88
C PHE A 329 4.94 -1.53 -12.14
N VAL A 330 4.91 -1.50 -10.80
CA VAL A 330 4.67 -2.69 -9.96
C VAL A 330 3.29 -3.26 -10.26
N LEU A 331 2.28 -2.39 -10.24
CA LEU A 331 0.89 -2.75 -10.51
C LEU A 331 0.73 -3.41 -11.87
N ASN A 332 1.24 -2.78 -12.92
CA ASN A 332 1.13 -3.29 -14.29
C ASN A 332 1.84 -4.65 -14.42
N LYS A 333 3.05 -4.82 -13.86
CA LYS A 333 3.81 -6.06 -13.97
C LYS A 333 3.21 -7.24 -13.22
N LEU A 334 2.63 -7.00 -12.05
CA LEU A 334 1.99 -8.05 -11.25
C LEU A 334 0.57 -8.37 -11.73
N GLY A 335 -0.11 -7.41 -12.37
CA GLY A 335 -1.42 -7.60 -13.00
C GLY A 335 -2.50 -6.76 -12.32
N LEU A 336 -3.24 -5.99 -13.14
CA LEU A 336 -4.33 -5.12 -12.68
C LEU A 336 -5.51 -5.91 -12.09
N GLU A 337 -5.69 -7.17 -12.48
CA GLU A 337 -6.76 -8.03 -11.95
C GLU A 337 -6.56 -8.42 -10.47
N LYS A 338 -5.35 -8.20 -9.95
CA LYS A 338 -4.99 -8.43 -8.55
C LYS A 338 -5.12 -7.15 -7.69
N LEU A 339 -5.48 -6.04 -8.32
CA LEU A 339 -5.64 -4.74 -7.67
C LEU A 339 -6.85 -4.72 -6.74
N VAL A 340 -6.64 -4.13 -5.57
CA VAL A 340 -7.66 -3.69 -4.62
C VAL A 340 -7.47 -2.19 -4.39
N LEU A 341 -8.41 -1.38 -4.84
CA LEU A 341 -8.48 0.04 -4.55
C LEU A 341 -9.13 0.24 -3.19
N LEU A 342 -8.36 0.72 -2.22
CA LEU A 342 -8.81 0.97 -0.87
C LEU A 342 -9.34 2.40 -0.70
N SER A 343 -10.36 2.51 0.12
CA SER A 343 -10.88 3.73 0.71
C SER A 343 -11.17 3.48 2.20
N SER A 344 -11.45 4.53 2.97
CA SER A 344 -11.78 4.41 4.40
C SER A 344 -13.02 3.56 4.69
N SER A 345 -13.91 3.35 3.70
CA SER A 345 -15.18 2.64 3.88
C SER A 345 -15.29 1.33 3.11
N ALA A 346 -14.56 1.17 2.00
CA ALA A 346 -14.67 0.01 1.13
C ALA A 346 -13.38 -0.30 0.36
N GLY A 347 -13.25 -1.54 -0.11
CA GLY A 347 -12.23 -1.95 -1.08
C GLY A 347 -12.88 -2.43 -2.38
N VAL A 348 -12.46 -1.87 -3.52
CA VAL A 348 -12.95 -2.24 -4.86
C VAL A 348 -11.90 -3.06 -5.60
N ARG A 349 -12.28 -4.24 -6.11
CA ARG A 349 -11.40 -5.11 -6.89
C ARG A 349 -11.58 -4.90 -8.39
N LEU A 350 -10.49 -5.02 -9.15
CA LEU A 350 -10.50 -4.93 -10.62
C LEU A 350 -10.43 -6.32 -11.29
N ASP A 351 -11.06 -7.31 -10.68
CA ASP A 351 -11.04 -8.72 -11.11
C ASP A 351 -11.84 -9.01 -12.39
N ARG A 352 -12.71 -8.08 -12.82
CA ARG A 352 -13.55 -8.19 -14.01
C ARG A 352 -12.98 -7.54 -15.27
N LEU A 353 -11.70 -7.13 -15.25
CA LEU A 353 -11.05 -6.56 -16.44
C LEU A 353 -10.98 -7.58 -17.59
N PRO A 354 -11.17 -7.18 -18.85
CA PRO A 354 -10.99 -8.08 -20.00
C PRO A 354 -9.56 -8.63 -20.08
N ALA A 355 -9.40 -9.93 -20.33
CA ALA A 355 -8.09 -10.59 -20.38
C ALA A 355 -7.09 -9.91 -21.34
N GLY A 356 -7.55 -9.46 -22.50
CA GLY A 356 -6.71 -8.72 -23.45
C GLY A 356 -6.22 -7.37 -22.92
N THR A 357 -6.96 -6.72 -22.02
CA THR A 357 -6.57 -5.47 -21.36
C THR A 357 -5.55 -5.73 -20.26
N GLN A 358 -5.77 -6.79 -19.47
CA GLN A 358 -4.80 -7.24 -18.46
C GLN A 358 -3.43 -7.56 -19.09
N GLU A 359 -3.42 -8.33 -20.18
CA GLU A 359 -2.18 -8.73 -20.86
C GLU A 359 -1.45 -7.54 -21.50
N TYR A 360 -2.21 -6.58 -22.05
CA TYR A 360 -1.67 -5.36 -22.66
C TYR A 360 -0.82 -4.57 -21.66
N PHE A 361 -1.39 -4.22 -20.50
CA PHE A 361 -0.67 -3.45 -19.48
C PHE A 361 0.46 -4.25 -18.82
N ARG A 362 0.32 -5.58 -18.69
CA ARG A 362 1.41 -6.44 -18.18
C ARG A 362 2.64 -6.45 -19.08
N LYS A 363 2.42 -6.48 -20.41
CA LYS A 363 3.48 -6.40 -21.41
C LYS A 363 4.09 -5.00 -21.46
N LEU A 364 3.26 -3.96 -21.49
CA LEU A 364 3.64 -2.55 -21.58
C LEU A 364 3.50 -1.87 -20.21
N SER A 365 4.37 -2.17 -19.26
CA SER A 365 4.22 -1.71 -17.86
C SER A 365 4.51 -0.23 -17.60
N GLY A 366 4.82 0.55 -18.65
CA GLY A 366 5.17 1.97 -18.56
C GLY A 366 3.99 2.94 -18.64
N TYR A 367 2.74 2.44 -18.56
CA TYR A 367 1.53 3.27 -18.54
C TYR A 367 1.17 3.72 -17.12
N ASP A 368 0.63 4.93 -17.00
CA ASP A 368 0.22 5.54 -15.74
C ASP A 368 -1.19 5.11 -15.30
N THR A 369 -1.44 3.80 -15.30
CA THR A 369 -2.72 3.19 -14.93
C THR A 369 -3.15 3.56 -13.52
N LEU A 370 -2.20 3.72 -12.60
CA LEU A 370 -2.50 4.09 -11.22
C LEU A 370 -3.09 5.51 -11.10
N ARG A 371 -2.68 6.46 -11.96
CA ARG A 371 -3.28 7.80 -11.99
C ARG A 371 -4.77 7.72 -12.28
N LEU A 372 -5.17 6.94 -13.28
CA LEU A 372 -6.60 6.71 -13.58
C LEU A 372 -7.34 6.03 -12.41
N VAL A 373 -6.69 5.08 -11.75
CA VAL A 373 -7.30 4.32 -10.65
C VAL A 373 -7.56 5.19 -9.41
N LEU A 374 -6.66 6.11 -9.09
CA LEU A 374 -6.74 6.97 -7.92
C LEU A 374 -7.52 8.27 -8.18
N ALA A 375 -7.54 8.74 -9.43
CA ALA A 375 -8.20 9.98 -9.78
C ALA A 375 -9.71 9.94 -9.54
N LYS A 376 -10.25 11.07 -9.07
CA LYS A 376 -11.70 11.33 -9.03
C LYS A 376 -12.22 11.89 -10.35
N ARG A 377 -11.34 12.54 -11.11
CA ARG A 377 -11.62 13.19 -12.38
C ARG A 377 -10.44 12.96 -13.30
N SER A 378 -10.67 12.52 -14.54
CA SER A 378 -9.61 12.25 -15.50
C SER A 378 -9.96 12.73 -16.89
N ILE A 379 -8.98 13.29 -17.59
CA ILE A 379 -9.05 13.56 -19.03
C ILE A 379 -8.06 12.65 -19.73
N LEU A 380 -8.54 11.74 -20.57
CA LEU A 380 -7.71 10.88 -21.40
C LEU A 380 -7.43 11.57 -22.73
N VAL A 381 -6.15 11.65 -23.11
CA VAL A 381 -5.70 12.31 -24.33
C VAL A 381 -4.75 11.42 -25.15
N GLU A 382 -4.67 11.64 -26.46
CA GLU A 382 -3.90 10.79 -27.37
C GLU A 382 -2.38 10.91 -27.18
N GLY A 383 -1.88 12.13 -27.11
CA GLY A 383 -0.46 12.42 -27.10
C GLY A 383 -0.05 13.57 -26.18
N PRO A 384 1.25 13.86 -26.14
CA PRO A 384 1.79 14.93 -25.30
C PRO A 384 1.34 16.32 -25.74
N SER A 385 1.04 16.51 -27.03
CA SER A 385 0.51 17.77 -27.54
C SER A 385 -0.87 18.08 -26.98
N ASP A 386 -1.77 17.08 -26.99
CA ASP A 386 -3.11 17.20 -26.42
C ASP A 386 -3.06 17.47 -24.92
N GLU A 387 -2.14 16.80 -24.21
CA GLU A 387 -1.93 16.98 -22.78
C GLU A 387 -1.58 18.44 -22.43
N LEU A 388 -0.64 19.04 -23.15
CA LEU A 388 -0.22 20.43 -22.95
C LEU A 388 -1.34 21.43 -23.29
N VAL A 389 -2.06 21.20 -24.39
CA VAL A 389 -3.16 22.08 -24.81
C VAL A 389 -4.33 22.02 -23.83
N ILE A 390 -4.68 20.83 -23.31
CA ILE A 390 -5.71 20.68 -22.27
C ILE A 390 -5.31 21.39 -20.98
N GLN A 391 -4.05 21.25 -20.55
CA GLN A 391 -3.56 21.96 -19.38
C GLN A 391 -3.66 23.47 -19.56
N ARG A 392 -3.29 23.99 -20.74
CA ARG A 392 -3.43 25.41 -21.08
C ARG A 392 -4.90 25.86 -21.07
N ALA A 393 -5.77 25.11 -21.72
CA ALA A 393 -7.20 25.42 -21.81
C ALA A 393 -7.85 25.51 -20.42
N HIS A 394 -7.47 24.61 -19.52
CA HIS A 394 -7.93 24.65 -18.13
C HIS A 394 -7.40 25.88 -17.39
N MET A 395 -6.11 26.23 -17.54
CA MET A 395 -5.54 27.43 -16.93
C MET A 395 -6.28 28.70 -17.34
N ASP A 396 -6.58 28.85 -18.63
CA ASP A 396 -7.25 30.04 -19.18
C ASP A 396 -8.69 30.18 -18.64
N THR A 397 -9.36 29.07 -18.37
CA THR A 397 -10.77 29.04 -17.90
C THR A 397 -10.92 29.01 -16.37
N HIS A 398 -9.88 28.59 -15.63
CA HIS A 398 -9.93 28.34 -14.18
C HIS A 398 -8.97 29.23 -13.37
N GLY A 399 -8.75 30.46 -13.84
CA GLY A 399 -8.00 31.48 -13.09
C GLY A 399 -6.51 31.15 -12.92
N GLY A 400 -5.89 30.57 -13.95
CA GLY A 400 -4.46 30.26 -14.00
C GLY A 400 -4.05 28.93 -13.35
N LYS A 401 -5.01 28.12 -12.91
CA LYS A 401 -4.74 26.82 -12.27
C LYS A 401 -4.57 25.70 -13.28
N LEU A 402 -3.61 24.82 -13.05
CA LEU A 402 -3.48 23.56 -13.78
C LEU A 402 -4.59 22.58 -13.39
N PRO A 403 -4.94 21.62 -14.27
CA PRO A 403 -5.92 20.57 -13.96
C PRO A 403 -5.61 19.82 -12.66
N ALA A 404 -4.32 19.49 -12.44
CA ALA A 404 -3.87 18.76 -11.25
C ALA A 404 -4.15 19.53 -9.95
N GLU A 405 -4.06 20.86 -9.96
CA GLU A 405 -4.39 21.71 -8.79
C GLU A 405 -5.89 21.73 -8.48
N SER A 406 -6.72 21.33 -9.45
CA SER A 406 -8.17 21.18 -9.32
C SER A 406 -8.58 19.70 -9.14
N GLY A 407 -7.61 18.81 -8.93
CA GLY A 407 -7.85 17.37 -8.74
C GLY A 407 -8.25 16.62 -10.01
N ILE A 408 -7.90 17.16 -11.19
CA ILE A 408 -8.15 16.55 -12.50
C ILE A 408 -6.83 16.01 -13.06
N ASP A 409 -6.78 14.70 -13.31
CA ASP A 409 -5.63 14.05 -13.94
C ASP A 409 -5.76 14.04 -15.46
N VAL A 410 -4.86 14.73 -16.16
CA VAL A 410 -4.71 14.59 -17.63
C VAL A 410 -3.74 13.44 -17.91
N ILE A 411 -4.19 12.42 -18.64
CA ILE A 411 -3.48 11.16 -18.86
C ILE A 411 -3.31 10.92 -20.36
N ASN A 412 -2.06 10.95 -20.80
CA ASN A 412 -1.67 10.54 -22.14
C ASN A 412 -1.71 9.01 -22.29
N VAL A 413 -2.62 8.52 -23.15
CA VAL A 413 -2.81 7.08 -23.40
C VAL A 413 -1.90 6.52 -24.49
N ARG A 414 -0.97 7.32 -25.03
CA ARG A 414 0.00 6.96 -26.07
C ARG A 414 -0.67 6.37 -27.32
N GLY A 415 -1.63 7.12 -27.87
CA GLY A 415 -2.39 6.77 -29.08
C GLY A 415 -3.63 5.91 -28.79
N LEU A 416 -3.83 4.81 -29.53
CA LEU A 416 -5.09 4.05 -29.62
C LEU A 416 -5.48 3.22 -28.38
N SER A 417 -4.89 3.46 -27.21
CA SER A 417 -5.14 2.63 -26.02
C SER A 417 -6.33 3.09 -25.16
N PHE A 418 -7.09 4.11 -25.60
CA PHE A 418 -8.29 4.59 -24.91
C PHE A 418 -9.22 3.48 -24.41
N LYS A 419 -9.58 2.53 -25.28
CA LYS A 419 -10.48 1.43 -24.91
C LYS A 419 -9.97 0.62 -23.71
N ARG A 420 -8.65 0.48 -23.58
CA ARG A 420 -8.00 -0.23 -22.46
C ARG A 420 -8.10 0.55 -21.15
N PHE A 421 -7.90 1.87 -21.20
CA PHE A 421 -8.12 2.74 -20.04
C PHE A 421 -9.61 2.83 -19.68
N LEU A 422 -10.50 2.88 -20.67
CA LEU A 422 -11.94 2.90 -20.44
C LEU A 422 -12.47 1.59 -19.84
N ASP A 423 -11.89 0.43 -20.18
CA ASP A 423 -12.20 -0.83 -19.51
C ASP A 423 -11.91 -0.76 -17.99
N ILE A 424 -10.88 0.01 -17.57
CA ILE A 424 -10.58 0.28 -16.16
C ILE A 424 -11.60 1.27 -15.58
N ALA A 425 -11.87 2.38 -16.28
CA ALA A 425 -12.80 3.41 -15.84
C ALA A 425 -14.23 2.87 -15.61
N MET A 426 -14.66 1.88 -16.40
CA MET A 426 -15.96 1.21 -16.21
C MET A 426 -16.10 0.51 -14.85
N LEU A 427 -14.99 0.13 -14.22
CA LEU A 427 -14.98 -0.49 -12.88
C LEU A 427 -14.84 0.55 -11.75
N LEU A 428 -14.72 1.82 -12.10
CA LEU A 428 -14.45 2.94 -11.19
C LEU A 428 -15.51 4.04 -11.38
N PRO A 429 -16.77 3.80 -10.99
CA PRO A 429 -17.85 4.77 -11.19
C PRO A 429 -17.63 6.10 -10.46
N GLN A 430 -16.75 6.13 -9.46
CA GLN A 430 -16.35 7.33 -8.74
C GLN A 430 -15.43 8.27 -9.52
N ASN A 431 -14.82 7.80 -10.61
CA ASN A 431 -13.97 8.61 -11.47
C ASN A 431 -14.78 9.15 -12.66
N ILE A 432 -14.89 10.47 -12.78
CA ILE A 432 -15.49 11.14 -13.94
C ILE A 432 -14.44 11.27 -15.04
N VAL A 433 -14.64 10.60 -16.16
CA VAL A 433 -13.67 10.50 -17.26
C VAL A 433 -14.18 11.18 -18.52
N ALA A 434 -13.39 12.11 -19.05
CA ALA A 434 -13.56 12.66 -20.39
C ALA A 434 -12.47 12.12 -21.32
N VAL A 435 -12.85 11.69 -22.52
CA VAL A 435 -11.91 11.33 -23.60
C VAL A 435 -11.85 12.48 -24.59
N VAL A 436 -10.65 12.93 -24.92
CA VAL A 436 -10.38 13.92 -25.96
C VAL A 436 -9.58 13.22 -27.05
N THR A 437 -10.15 13.15 -28.26
CA THR A 437 -9.59 12.37 -29.37
C THR A 437 -9.79 13.10 -30.69
N ASP A 438 -8.88 12.86 -31.62
CA ASP A 438 -8.94 13.39 -32.98
C ASP A 438 -10.02 12.66 -33.79
N ASN A 439 -10.56 13.33 -34.82
CA ASN A 439 -11.54 12.70 -35.71
C ASN A 439 -10.88 11.88 -36.83
N ASP A 440 -9.59 12.09 -37.11
CA ASP A 440 -8.82 11.45 -38.19
C ASP A 440 -9.48 11.57 -39.58
N GLY A 441 -10.32 12.59 -39.78
CA GLY A 441 -11.13 12.78 -40.98
C GLY A 441 -12.39 11.92 -41.06
N ASN A 442 -12.80 11.26 -39.97
CA ASN A 442 -14.09 10.59 -39.84
C ASN A 442 -15.15 11.57 -39.33
N ASP A 443 -16.43 11.23 -39.52
CA ASP A 443 -17.52 11.97 -38.88
C ASP A 443 -17.45 11.81 -37.35
N ALA A 444 -17.65 12.90 -36.62
CA ALA A 444 -17.62 12.92 -35.16
C ALA A 444 -18.59 11.90 -34.54
N ARG A 445 -19.77 11.68 -35.14
CA ARG A 445 -20.74 10.71 -34.66
C ARG A 445 -20.24 9.28 -34.82
N ASP A 446 -19.53 8.98 -35.90
CA ASP A 446 -18.93 7.66 -36.12
C ASP A 446 -17.84 7.38 -35.08
N VAL A 447 -17.03 8.39 -34.74
CA VAL A 447 -16.00 8.28 -33.69
C VAL A 447 -16.66 8.05 -32.33
N GLN A 448 -17.65 8.85 -31.95
CA GLN A 448 -18.41 8.67 -30.71
C GLN A 448 -19.09 7.29 -30.63
N GLN A 449 -19.63 6.79 -31.75
CA GLN A 449 -20.28 5.49 -31.82
C GLN A 449 -19.31 4.33 -31.51
N ARG A 450 -18.03 4.46 -31.86
CA ARG A 450 -16.98 3.46 -31.51
C ARG A 450 -16.78 3.31 -30.00
N TYR A 451 -17.20 4.31 -29.22
CA TYR A 451 -17.13 4.35 -27.76
C TYR A 451 -18.49 4.20 -27.07
N SER A 452 -19.56 3.94 -27.82
CA SER A 452 -20.95 3.79 -27.31
C SER A 452 -21.09 2.83 -26.12
N ARG A 453 -20.31 1.75 -26.09
CA ARG A 453 -20.25 0.82 -24.96
C ARG A 453 -19.83 1.50 -23.65
N TYR A 454 -18.91 2.45 -23.74
CA TYR A 454 -18.32 3.15 -22.60
C TYR A 454 -19.15 4.37 -22.20
N THR A 455 -19.63 5.16 -23.17
CA THR A 455 -20.49 6.33 -22.92
C THR A 455 -21.89 5.97 -22.44
N ALA A 456 -22.25 4.68 -22.44
CA ALA A 456 -23.41 4.19 -21.72
C ALA A 456 -23.29 4.34 -20.19
N GLN A 457 -22.06 4.51 -19.66
CA GLN A 457 -21.83 4.83 -18.26
C GLN A 457 -21.92 6.34 -18.01
N PRO A 458 -22.61 6.79 -16.96
CA PRO A 458 -22.83 8.21 -16.71
C PRO A 458 -21.53 8.97 -16.37
N ASN A 459 -20.50 8.27 -15.91
CA ASN A 459 -19.22 8.87 -15.55
C ASN A 459 -18.22 8.94 -16.72
N ILE A 460 -18.60 8.55 -17.95
CA ILE A 460 -17.69 8.55 -19.11
C ILE A 460 -18.28 9.38 -20.25
N SER A 461 -17.51 10.36 -20.72
CA SER A 461 -17.84 11.20 -21.88
C SER A 461 -16.74 11.16 -22.94
N VAL A 462 -17.10 11.41 -24.20
CA VAL A 462 -16.16 11.41 -25.34
C VAL A 462 -16.39 12.66 -26.16
N HIS A 463 -15.33 13.43 -26.34
CA HIS A 463 -15.31 14.73 -26.99
C HIS A 463 -14.36 14.66 -28.19
N VAL A 464 -14.88 15.04 -29.35
CA VAL A 464 -14.18 14.92 -30.64
C VAL A 464 -14.49 16.14 -31.49
N GLY A 465 -13.53 16.57 -32.30
CA GLY A 465 -13.73 17.69 -33.24
C GLY A 465 -14.81 17.40 -34.27
N GLU A 466 -15.78 18.30 -34.41
CA GLU A 466 -16.93 18.11 -35.31
C GLU A 466 -16.57 18.17 -36.80
N ASP A 467 -15.55 18.94 -37.17
CA ASP A 467 -15.22 19.20 -38.57
C ASP A 467 -14.19 18.20 -39.10
N ALA A 468 -14.66 17.23 -39.90
CA ALA A 468 -13.84 16.19 -40.51
C ALA A 468 -12.77 16.72 -41.49
N THR A 469 -12.84 17.99 -41.93
CA THR A 469 -11.78 18.59 -42.75
C THR A 469 -10.52 18.90 -41.93
N TYR A 470 -10.67 19.16 -40.63
CA TYR A 470 -9.59 19.45 -39.69
C TYR A 470 -9.33 18.21 -38.83
N LYS A 471 -8.47 17.33 -39.36
CA LYS A 471 -8.34 15.93 -38.91
C LYS A 471 -7.76 15.74 -37.51
N THR A 472 -6.89 16.65 -37.09
CA THR A 472 -6.13 16.58 -35.85
C THR A 472 -6.27 17.84 -35.02
N LEU A 473 -5.73 17.85 -33.81
CA LEU A 473 -5.70 19.02 -32.92
C LEU A 473 -5.15 20.29 -33.59
N GLU A 474 -4.04 20.22 -34.31
CA GLU A 474 -3.34 21.40 -34.82
C GLU A 474 -4.15 22.17 -35.87
N PRO A 475 -4.73 21.50 -36.90
CA PRO A 475 -5.67 22.15 -37.81
C PRO A 475 -6.91 22.71 -37.11
N GLN A 476 -7.42 22.06 -36.06
CA GLN A 476 -8.58 22.58 -35.31
C GLN A 476 -8.26 23.85 -34.51
N LEU A 477 -7.07 23.93 -33.91
CA LEU A 477 -6.56 25.16 -33.29
C LEU A 477 -6.39 26.28 -34.33
N PHE A 478 -5.90 25.94 -35.53
CA PHE A 478 -5.81 26.90 -36.63
C PHE A 478 -7.18 27.42 -37.07
N LYS A 479 -8.19 26.57 -37.14
CA LYS A 479 -9.55 26.96 -37.54
C LYS A 479 -10.12 28.08 -36.67
N VAL A 480 -9.87 28.05 -35.35
CA VAL A 480 -10.47 28.99 -34.39
C VAL A 480 -9.63 30.23 -34.12
N ASN A 481 -8.31 30.21 -34.40
CA ASN A 481 -7.40 31.34 -34.16
C ASN A 481 -6.89 32.02 -35.44
N GLY A 482 -6.72 31.27 -36.53
CA GLY A 482 -6.15 31.76 -37.77
C GLY A 482 -4.62 31.97 -37.74
N LEU A 483 -4.08 32.43 -38.89
CA LEU A 483 -2.64 32.52 -39.15
C LEU A 483 -1.90 33.53 -38.26
N THR A 484 -2.49 34.72 -38.05
CA THR A 484 -1.82 35.82 -37.35
C THR A 484 -1.62 35.51 -35.88
N ASP A 485 -2.68 35.06 -35.20
CA ASP A 485 -2.66 34.81 -33.76
C ASP A 485 -1.78 33.59 -33.45
N LEU A 486 -1.86 32.52 -34.25
CA LEU A 486 -0.98 31.36 -34.06
C LEU A 486 0.48 31.65 -34.35
N ASN A 487 0.81 32.48 -35.35
CA ASN A 487 2.20 32.91 -35.54
C ASN A 487 2.71 33.67 -34.30
N ALA A 488 1.89 34.54 -33.71
CA ALA A 488 2.26 35.28 -32.50
C ALA A 488 2.46 34.35 -31.29
N VAL A 489 1.53 33.41 -31.07
CA VAL A 489 1.61 32.40 -29.99
C VAL A 489 2.84 31.52 -30.15
N LEU A 490 3.12 31.04 -31.37
CA LEU A 490 4.21 30.10 -31.66
C LEU A 490 5.57 30.79 -31.87
N GLY A 491 5.63 32.13 -31.86
CA GLY A 491 6.85 32.87 -32.18
C GLY A 491 7.35 32.66 -33.62
N GLN A 492 6.43 32.39 -34.55
CA GLN A 492 6.72 32.12 -35.95
C GLN A 492 6.29 33.28 -36.88
N SER A 493 6.65 33.20 -38.16
CA SER A 493 6.33 34.23 -39.15
C SER A 493 5.99 33.63 -40.52
N HIS A 494 5.15 32.60 -40.53
CA HIS A 494 4.68 31.95 -41.76
C HIS A 494 3.72 32.87 -42.53
N ARG A 495 3.85 32.89 -43.86
CA ARG A 495 3.05 33.77 -44.75
C ARG A 495 1.79 33.11 -45.32
N THR A 496 1.66 31.80 -45.20
CA THR A 496 0.52 31.05 -45.74
C THR A 496 0.02 30.03 -44.71
N ASP A 497 -1.29 29.80 -44.72
CA ASP A 497 -1.97 28.80 -43.88
C ASP A 497 -1.34 27.41 -44.04
N THR A 498 -1.05 27.03 -45.30
CA THR A 498 -0.42 25.76 -45.63
C THR A 498 0.97 25.59 -45.01
N ALA A 499 1.76 26.66 -44.94
CA ALA A 499 3.10 26.61 -44.38
C ALA A 499 3.06 26.47 -42.85
N LEU A 500 2.13 27.16 -42.19
CA LEU A 500 1.94 27.05 -40.75
C LEU A 500 1.41 25.66 -40.37
N LEU A 501 0.39 25.16 -41.07
CA LEU A 501 -0.17 23.83 -40.81
C LEU A 501 0.86 22.71 -41.04
N ASP A 502 1.67 22.80 -42.08
CA ASP A 502 2.77 21.85 -42.33
C ASP A 502 3.81 21.89 -41.20
N TYR A 503 4.18 23.09 -40.73
CA TYR A 503 5.06 23.26 -39.57
C TYR A 503 4.47 22.61 -38.31
N MET A 504 3.22 22.95 -37.96
CA MET A 504 2.56 22.41 -36.76
C MET A 504 2.44 20.88 -36.81
N SER A 505 2.18 20.30 -38.00
CA SER A 505 2.09 18.84 -38.15
C SER A 505 3.42 18.10 -37.92
N LYS A 506 4.56 18.76 -38.21
CA LYS A 506 5.91 18.21 -38.02
C LYS A 506 6.47 18.48 -36.63
N HIS A 507 5.99 19.54 -35.99
CA HIS A 507 6.47 20.06 -34.70
C HIS A 507 5.37 20.05 -33.63
N LYS A 508 4.55 18.99 -33.59
CA LYS A 508 3.35 18.92 -32.75
C LYS A 508 3.63 19.24 -31.28
N THR A 509 4.64 18.61 -30.68
CA THR A 509 4.96 18.79 -29.25
C THR A 509 5.55 20.18 -29.00
N ASP A 510 6.45 20.65 -29.88
CA ASP A 510 7.06 21.98 -29.75
C ASP A 510 6.01 23.09 -29.86
N CYS A 511 5.05 22.95 -30.77
CA CYS A 511 3.95 23.89 -30.92
C CYS A 511 3.03 23.89 -29.69
N ALA A 512 2.70 22.72 -29.15
CA ALA A 512 1.88 22.62 -27.95
C ALA A 512 2.58 23.20 -26.71
N LEU A 513 3.90 23.04 -26.61
CA LEU A 513 4.71 23.67 -25.57
C LEU A 513 4.71 25.19 -25.70
N ALA A 514 4.92 25.71 -26.91
CA ALA A 514 4.84 27.15 -27.17
C ALA A 514 3.46 27.72 -26.83
N ILE A 515 2.37 27.01 -27.15
CA ILE A 515 1.01 27.38 -26.76
C ILE A 515 0.87 27.41 -25.23
N PHE A 516 1.37 26.40 -24.53
CA PHE A 516 1.30 26.32 -23.08
C PHE A 516 2.03 27.48 -22.40
N GLU A 517 3.23 27.82 -22.88
CA GLU A 517 4.10 28.86 -22.32
C GLU A 517 3.73 30.30 -22.74
N SER A 518 2.86 30.48 -23.73
CA SER A 518 2.59 31.81 -24.31
C SER A 518 1.74 32.71 -23.42
N ASP A 519 2.11 33.97 -23.23
CA ASP A 519 1.24 34.95 -22.56
C ASP A 519 0.11 35.49 -23.46
N GLN A 520 0.07 35.08 -24.73
CA GLN A 520 -0.95 35.51 -25.69
C GLN A 520 -2.28 34.81 -25.42
N THR A 521 -3.38 35.50 -25.73
CA THR A 521 -4.71 34.89 -25.69
C THR A 521 -4.87 33.91 -26.84
N ILE A 522 -5.31 32.68 -26.54
CA ILE A 522 -5.59 31.65 -27.53
C ILE A 522 -7.02 31.13 -27.32
N THR A 523 -7.77 30.98 -28.41
CA THR A 523 -9.11 30.38 -28.39
C THR A 523 -8.99 28.87 -28.53
N MET A 524 -9.64 28.14 -27.64
CA MET A 524 -9.66 26.68 -27.67
C MET A 524 -10.87 26.15 -28.47
N PRO A 525 -10.70 25.05 -29.24
CA PRO A 525 -11.82 24.36 -29.86
C PRO A 525 -12.89 23.92 -28.85
N SER A 526 -14.16 23.91 -29.25
CA SER A 526 -15.30 23.66 -28.34
C SER A 526 -15.24 22.30 -27.65
N TYR A 527 -14.84 21.24 -28.35
CA TYR A 527 -14.74 19.90 -27.77
C TYR A 527 -13.70 19.81 -26.63
N ILE A 528 -12.70 20.70 -26.61
CA ILE A 528 -11.72 20.79 -25.51
C ILE A 528 -12.37 21.46 -24.29
N THR A 529 -13.08 22.58 -24.50
CA THR A 529 -13.78 23.27 -23.41
C THR A 529 -14.90 22.40 -22.83
N GLU A 530 -15.66 21.70 -23.68
CA GLU A 530 -16.70 20.75 -23.26
C GLU A 530 -16.13 19.58 -22.45
N ALA A 531 -14.94 19.08 -22.81
CA ALA A 531 -14.27 18.03 -22.05
C ALA A 531 -13.83 18.49 -20.66
N ILE A 532 -13.36 19.74 -20.53
CA ILE A 532 -12.99 20.34 -19.25
C ILE A 532 -14.25 20.56 -18.39
N ASP A 533 -15.31 21.11 -18.97
CA ASP A 533 -16.58 21.35 -18.27
C ASP A 533 -17.21 20.03 -17.80
N ALA A 534 -17.06 18.94 -18.55
CA ALA A 534 -17.58 17.62 -18.19
C ALA A 534 -16.92 17.02 -16.94
N VAL A 535 -15.70 17.46 -16.57
CA VAL A 535 -14.95 16.93 -15.42
C VAL A 535 -14.76 17.95 -14.29
N SER A 536 -15.17 19.20 -14.48
CA SER A 536 -15.07 20.29 -13.50
C SER A 536 -16.20 20.24 -12.48
#